data_AF-A0A645HLT1-F1
#
_entry.id   AF-A0A645HLT1-F1
#
_cell.length_a   1.000
_cell.length_b   1.000
_cell.length_c   1.000
_cell.angle_alpha   90.00
_cell.angle_beta   90.00
_cell.angle_gamma   90.00
#
_symmetry.space_group_name_H-M   'P 1'
#
loop_
_entity.id
_entity.type
_entity.pdbx_description
1 polymer ?
#
loop_
_entity_poly.entity_id
_entity_poly.type
_entity_poly.pdbx_seq_one_letter_code
_entity_poly.pdbx_strand_id
1 'polypeptide(L)'
;MKGLDLMVCMDSANMHFASAMGVPVLSVWGATHPWLGFYGWGQDPSMAVMAPAECRPCSVFGNKECYRGDYICLEGLQPEELTSKIVNFFDSRL
;
A
#
# COMPACT_ATOMS: atom_id res chain seq x y z
N MET A 1 3.46 0.13 -17.16
CA MET A 1 2.69 -1.04 -16.69
C MET A 1 2.92 -2.28 -17.54
N LYS A 2 2.93 -2.21 -18.89
CA LYS A 2 3.21 -3.40 -19.73
C LYS A 2 4.56 -4.04 -19.36
N GLY A 3 4.53 -5.33 -19.06
CA GLY A 3 5.71 -6.11 -18.67
C GLY A 3 6.06 -6.10 -17.18
N LEU A 4 5.22 -5.50 -16.32
CA LEU A 4 5.36 -5.63 -14.86
C LEU A 4 4.59 -6.85 -14.36
N ASP A 5 5.25 -7.69 -13.57
CA ASP A 5 4.61 -8.81 -12.87
C ASP A 5 3.94 -8.38 -11.56
N LEU A 6 4.45 -7.33 -10.92
CA LEU A 6 3.96 -6.77 -9.67
C LEU A 6 4.28 -5.26 -9.62
N MET A 7 3.30 -4.45 -9.20
CA MET A 7 3.52 -3.05 -8.86
C MET A 7 3.66 -2.91 -7.34
N VAL A 8 4.81 -2.42 -6.87
CA VAL A 8 4.98 -2.01 -5.47
C VAL A 8 4.94 -0.49 -5.42
N CYS A 9 3.97 0.08 -4.70
CA CYS A 9 3.82 1.54 -4.63
C CYS A 9 3.07 1.98 -3.37
N MET A 10 3.13 3.28 -3.08
CA MET A 10 2.22 3.90 -2.11
C MET A 10 0.77 3.90 -2.62
N ASP A 11 -0.18 4.17 -1.73
CA ASP A 11 -1.59 4.42 -2.02
C ASP A 11 -1.81 5.69 -2.87
N SER A 12 -1.43 5.61 -4.14
CA SER A 12 -1.33 6.74 -5.06
C SER A 12 -1.91 6.40 -6.43
N ALA A 13 -1.92 7.36 -7.36
CA ALA A 13 -2.40 7.16 -8.73
C ALA A 13 -1.79 5.92 -9.43
N ASN A 14 -0.52 5.60 -9.16
CA ASN A 14 0.15 4.43 -9.74
C ASN A 14 -0.51 3.10 -9.32
N MET A 15 -1.03 3.00 -8.10
CA MET A 15 -1.81 1.85 -7.63
C MET A 15 -3.06 1.68 -8.48
N HIS A 16 -3.81 2.76 -8.70
CA HIS A 16 -5.03 2.73 -9.51
C HIS A 16 -4.75 2.36 -10.96
N PHE A 17 -3.70 2.94 -11.57
CA PHE A 17 -3.32 2.61 -12.95
C PHE A 17 -2.87 1.16 -13.10
N ALA A 18 -2.09 0.63 -12.15
CA ALA A 18 -1.67 -0.77 -12.18
C ALA A 18 -2.87 -1.71 -12.07
N SER A 19 -3.73 -1.48 -11.08
CA SER A 19 -4.93 -2.27 -10.81
C SER A 19 -5.88 -2.26 -12.01
N ALA A 20 -6.12 -1.10 -12.62
CA ALA A 20 -6.97 -0.97 -13.80
C ALA A 20 -6.42 -1.70 -15.03
N MET A 21 -5.11 -1.90 -15.10
CA MET A 21 -4.45 -2.66 -16.17
C MET A 21 -4.29 -4.15 -15.84
N GLY A 22 -4.86 -4.63 -14.73
CA GLY A 22 -4.77 -6.02 -14.30
C GLY A 22 -3.39 -6.42 -13.76
N VAL A 23 -2.51 -5.45 -13.47
CA VAL A 23 -1.22 -5.71 -12.82
C VAL A 23 -1.48 -5.84 -11.32
N PRO A 24 -1.05 -6.95 -10.67
CA PRO A 24 -1.15 -7.10 -9.22
C PRO A 24 -0.44 -5.94 -8.49
N VAL A 25 -1.01 -5.48 -7.37
CA VAL A 25 -0.47 -4.33 -6.63
C VAL A 25 -0.22 -4.68 -5.17
N LEU A 26 1.03 -4.53 -4.74
CA LEU A 26 1.41 -4.45 -3.34
C LEU A 26 1.45 -2.98 -2.93
N SER A 27 0.38 -2.51 -2.28
CA SER A 27 0.25 -1.11 -1.88
C SER A 27 0.73 -0.87 -0.45
N VAL A 28 1.48 0.20 -0.22
CA VAL A 28 2.01 0.60 1.10
C VAL A 28 1.21 1.81 1.61
N TRP A 29 0.68 1.73 2.83
CA TRP A 29 -0.22 2.73 3.40
C TRP A 29 0.36 3.33 4.69
N GLY A 30 0.56 4.65 4.65
CA GLY A 30 1.08 5.45 5.76
C GLY A 30 -0.02 6.24 6.46
N ALA A 31 -0.06 7.55 6.21
CA ALA A 31 -0.92 8.51 6.92
C ALA A 31 -2.42 8.39 6.56
N THR A 32 -2.76 7.68 5.51
CA THR A 32 -4.12 7.34 5.06
C THR A 32 -4.51 5.94 5.56
N HIS A 33 -5.73 5.49 5.24
CA HIS A 33 -6.13 4.13 5.54
C HIS A 33 -7.14 3.62 4.50
N PRO A 34 -7.12 2.33 4.12
CA PRO A 34 -7.98 1.81 3.06
C PRO A 34 -9.49 1.89 3.34
N TRP A 35 -9.90 2.03 4.60
CA TRP A 35 -11.31 2.25 4.98
C TRP A 35 -11.95 3.50 4.34
N LEU A 36 -11.14 4.39 3.75
CA LEU A 36 -11.58 5.56 3.00
C LEU A 36 -12.12 5.17 1.60
N GLY A 37 -11.99 3.90 1.21
CA GLY A 37 -12.50 3.40 -0.07
C GLY A 37 -11.58 3.64 -1.27
N PHE A 38 -10.30 3.97 -1.03
CA PHE A 38 -9.34 4.33 -2.09
C PHE A 38 -8.54 3.15 -2.65
N TYR A 39 -9.02 1.91 -2.54
CA TYR A 39 -8.33 0.80 -3.19
C TYR A 39 -8.33 0.93 -4.72
N GLY A 40 -7.33 0.30 -5.35
CA GLY A 40 -7.36 0.03 -6.78
C GLY A 40 -8.56 -0.85 -7.15
N TRP A 41 -9.07 -0.69 -8.37
CA TRP A 41 -10.17 -1.53 -8.86
C TRP A 41 -9.79 -3.00 -8.90
N GLY A 42 -10.51 -3.84 -8.13
CA GLY A 42 -10.24 -5.28 -8.05
C GLY A 42 -8.93 -5.63 -7.32
N GLN A 43 -8.34 -4.68 -6.59
CA GLN A 43 -7.14 -4.93 -5.81
C GLN A 43 -7.43 -5.91 -4.65
N ASP A 44 -6.54 -6.87 -4.44
CA ASP A 44 -6.60 -7.78 -3.29
C ASP A 44 -6.23 -7.03 -1.99
N PRO A 45 -7.14 -6.94 -0.99
CA PRO A 45 -6.84 -6.32 0.30
C PRO A 45 -5.67 -6.96 1.06
N SER A 46 -5.38 -8.24 0.81
CA SER A 46 -4.24 -8.95 1.43
C SER A 46 -2.87 -8.38 0.99
N MET A 47 -2.86 -7.68 -0.15
CA MET A 47 -1.70 -7.01 -0.73
C MET A 47 -1.62 -5.52 -0.33
N ALA A 48 -2.31 -5.13 0.73
CA ALA A 48 -2.12 -3.85 1.40
C ALA A 48 -1.20 -4.02 2.62
N VAL A 49 -0.14 -3.22 2.68
CA VAL A 49 0.85 -3.25 3.76
C VAL A 49 0.73 -1.98 4.57
N MET A 50 0.58 -2.13 5.89
CA MET A 50 0.39 -1.03 6.82
C MET A 50 0.78 -1.46 8.22
N ALA A 51 1.60 -0.66 8.90
CA ALA A 51 1.87 -0.88 10.32
C ALA A 51 0.61 -0.56 11.13
N PRO A 52 0.38 -1.16 12.32
CA PRO A 52 -0.67 -0.75 13.23
C PRO A 52 -0.47 0.69 13.70
N ALA A 53 -1.47 1.54 13.49
CA ALA A 53 -1.48 2.92 13.96
C ALA A 53 -2.92 3.45 13.99
N GLU A 54 -3.37 3.79 15.20
CA GLU A 54 -4.74 4.31 15.47
C GLU A 54 -4.92 5.76 15.04
N CYS A 55 -3.82 6.48 14.81
CA CYS A 55 -3.81 7.90 14.46
C CYS A 55 -4.17 8.20 13.00
N ARG A 56 -4.83 7.26 12.32
CA ARG A 56 -5.08 7.36 10.88
C ARG A 56 -6.58 7.44 10.61
N PRO A 57 -6.98 8.18 9.56
CA PRO A 57 -6.13 8.93 8.64
C PRO A 57 -5.80 10.33 9.18
N CYS A 58 -4.62 10.86 8.85
CA CYS A 58 -4.27 12.26 9.12
C CYS A 58 -5.06 13.23 8.23
N SER A 59 -5.36 12.83 6.99
CA SER A 59 -6.32 13.49 6.10
C SER A 59 -6.85 12.49 5.07
N VAL A 60 -7.92 12.87 4.35
CA VAL A 60 -8.51 12.03 3.28
C VAL A 60 -7.48 11.67 2.20
N PHE A 61 -6.54 12.57 1.89
CA PHE A 61 -5.57 12.40 0.79
C PHE A 61 -4.12 12.30 1.25
N GLY A 62 -3.86 12.20 2.57
CA GLY A 62 -2.49 12.18 3.11
C GLY A 62 -1.69 13.47 2.85
N ASN A 63 -2.36 14.55 2.45
CA ASN A 63 -1.75 15.84 2.07
C ASN A 63 -1.59 16.83 3.22
N LYS A 64 -1.85 16.40 4.46
CA LYS A 64 -1.60 17.18 5.66
C LYS A 64 -0.46 16.54 6.43
N GLU A 65 0.30 17.39 7.10
CA GLU A 65 1.34 16.94 8.02
C GLU A 65 0.77 16.00 9.08
N CYS A 66 1.57 15.00 9.49
CA CYS A 66 1.16 14.09 10.55
C CYS A 66 0.91 14.88 11.85
N TYR A 67 -0.30 14.78 12.40
CA TYR A 67 -0.64 15.54 13.62
C TYR A 67 0.11 15.06 14.87
N ARG A 68 0.65 13.82 14.85
CA ARG A 68 1.54 13.31 15.90
C ARG A 68 2.99 13.79 15.71
N GLY A 69 3.38 14.15 14.49
CA GLY A 69 4.74 14.53 14.12
C GLY A 69 5.76 13.37 14.05
N ASP A 70 5.42 12.18 14.54
CA ASP A 70 6.33 11.03 14.62
C ASP A 70 6.21 10.04 13.46
N TYR A 71 5.16 10.18 12.62
CA TYR A 71 4.87 9.27 11.52
C TYR A 71 4.92 7.79 11.92
N ILE A 72 4.42 7.43 13.10
CA ILE A 72 4.46 6.04 13.61
C ILE A 72 3.93 4.99 12.62
N CYS A 73 2.98 5.38 11.76
CA CYS A 73 2.42 4.53 10.71
C CYS A 73 3.41 4.17 9.60
N LEU A 74 4.40 5.02 9.34
CA LEU A 74 5.49 4.77 8.40
C LEU A 74 6.71 4.18 9.12
N GLU A 75 7.11 4.73 10.26
CA GLU A 75 8.25 4.23 11.04
C GLU A 75 8.02 2.81 11.58
N GLY A 76 6.76 2.44 11.81
CA GLY A 76 6.38 1.08 12.21
C GLY A 76 6.47 0.06 11.07
N LEU A 77 6.55 0.48 9.80
CA LEU A 77 6.65 -0.44 8.67
C LEU A 77 8.08 -0.97 8.56
N GLN A 78 8.23 -2.28 8.66
CA GLN A 78 9.53 -2.93 8.49
C GLN A 78 9.72 -3.33 7.02
N PRO A 79 10.85 -2.99 6.38
CA PRO A 79 11.15 -3.40 5.00
C PRO A 79 11.02 -4.92 4.79
N GLU A 80 11.31 -5.71 5.81
CA GLU A 80 11.23 -7.17 5.83
C GLU A 80 9.79 -7.68 5.59
N GLU A 81 8.77 -6.94 6.05
CA GLU A 81 7.37 -7.29 5.80
C GLU A 81 7.03 -7.17 4.30
N LEU A 82 7.52 -6.10 3.66
CA LEU A 82 7.33 -5.87 2.24
C LEU A 82 8.08 -6.92 1.41
N THR A 83 9.36 -7.14 1.70
CA THR A 83 10.17 -8.12 0.95
C THR A 83 9.61 -9.53 1.10
N SER A 84 9.17 -9.92 2.30
CA SER A 84 8.53 -11.23 2.52
C SER A 84 7.24 -11.38 1.70
N LYS A 85 6.39 -10.35 1.63
CA LYS A 85 5.20 -10.37 0.77
C LYS A 85 5.54 -10.47 -0.72
N ILE A 86 6.59 -9.78 -1.17
CA ILE A 86 7.06 -9.85 -2.56
C ILE A 86 7.52 -11.28 -2.88
N VAL A 87 8.38 -11.87 -2.04
CA VAL A 87 8.90 -13.24 -2.24
C VAL A 87 7.75 -14.24 -2.27
N ASN A 88 6.87 -14.23 -1.27
CA ASN A 88 5.71 -15.14 -1.20
C ASN A 88 4.78 -15.00 -2.42
N PHE A 89 4.59 -13.78 -2.94
CA PHE A 89 3.81 -13.54 -4.13
C PHE A 89 4.39 -14.26 -5.35
N PHE A 90 5.71 -14.24 -5.54
CA PHE A 90 6.37 -14.93 -6.65
C PHE A 90 6.47 -16.44 -6.42
N ASP A 91 6.73 -16.90 -5.20
CA ASP A 91 6.79 -18.32 -4.87
C ASP A 91 5.46 -19.03 -5.10
N SER A 92 4.33 -18.37 -4.79
CA SER A 92 2.98 -18.90 -5.04
C SER A 92 2.61 -19.08 -6.51
N ARG A 93 3.47 -18.61 -7.44
CA ARG A 93 3.25 -18.62 -8.89
C ARG A 93 4.17 -19.59 -9.63
N LEU A 94 5.08 -20.26 -8.91
CA LEU A 94 5.91 -21.37 -9.39
C LEU A 94 5.16 -22.69 -9.25
#